data_AF-A0A1G1E0P4-F1
#
_entry.id   AF-A0A1G1E0P4-F1
#
_cell.length_a   1.000
_cell.length_b   1.000
_cell.length_c   1.000
_cell.angle_alpha   90.00
_cell.angle_beta   90.00
_cell.angle_gamma   90.00
#
_symmetry.space_group_name_H-M   'P 1'
#
loop_
_entity.id
_entity.type
_entity.pdbx_description
1 polymer ?
#
loop_
_entity_poly.entity_id
_entity_poly.type
_entity_poly.pdbx_seq_one_letter_code
_entity_poly.pdbx_strand_id
1 'polypeptide(L)'
;MERCPTEVKPMDRIISLRTTALKMGILNNNGARHVKGFVDSIRSSGRLNENVIPIKSMGIFNIPGLLSLIPVGIRMFLRGKNPPIIHKHIDDMDDVKRIFKRLKK
;
A
#
# COMPACT_ATOMS: atom_id res chain seq x y z
N MET A 1 3.92 -13.67 -10.60
CA MET A 1 4.51 -12.71 -11.55
C MET A 1 5.90 -13.21 -11.91
N GLU A 2 5.98 -14.12 -12.85
CA GLU A 2 7.26 -14.71 -13.26
C GLU A 2 7.57 -14.18 -14.67
N ARG A 3 8.16 -12.98 -14.71
CA ARG A 3 8.67 -12.37 -15.96
C ARG A 3 10.13 -12.76 -16.23
N CYS A 4 10.78 -13.41 -15.26
CA CYS A 4 12.18 -13.78 -15.38
C CYS A 4 12.26 -15.16 -16.05
N PRO A 5 12.91 -15.29 -17.22
CA PRO A 5 13.05 -16.57 -17.91
C PRO A 5 14.05 -17.52 -17.22
N THR A 6 14.73 -17.07 -16.16
CA THR A 6 15.73 -17.84 -15.42
C THR A 6 15.25 -18.14 -14.01
N GLU A 7 15.74 -19.25 -13.43
CA GLU A 7 15.30 -19.76 -12.13
C GLU A 7 15.74 -18.92 -10.91
N VAL A 8 16.33 -17.75 -11.13
CA VAL A 8 16.86 -16.89 -10.07
C VAL A 8 15.76 -16.32 -9.17
N LYS A 9 14.50 -16.29 -9.65
CA LYS A 9 13.30 -15.85 -8.92
C LYS A 9 13.55 -14.59 -8.06
N PRO A 10 14.04 -13.48 -8.66
CA PRO A 10 14.50 -12.31 -7.91
C PRO A 10 13.39 -11.67 -7.08
N MET A 11 12.15 -11.70 -7.56
CA MET A 11 11.00 -11.14 -6.84
C MET A 11 10.74 -11.86 -5.51
N ASP A 12 10.85 -13.19 -5.49
CA ASP A 12 10.60 -13.98 -4.28
C ASP A 12 11.65 -13.68 -3.21
N ARG A 13 12.91 -13.49 -3.65
CA ARG A 13 14.00 -13.06 -2.76
C ARG A 13 13.76 -11.66 -2.20
N ILE A 14 13.26 -10.73 -3.01
CA ILE A 14 12.91 -9.38 -2.53
C ILE A 14 11.77 -9.44 -1.51
N ILE A 15 10.75 -10.27 -1.74
CA ILE A 15 9.63 -10.44 -0.81
C ILE A 15 10.10 -11.10 0.50
N SER A 16 10.96 -12.12 0.42
CA SER A 16 11.51 -12.78 1.62
C SER A 16 12.34 -11.82 2.47
N LEU A 17 13.16 -10.96 1.84
CA LEU A 17 13.91 -9.93 2.54
C LEU A 17 12.99 -8.89 3.20
N ARG A 18 11.98 -8.40 2.48
CA ARG A 18 10.99 -7.43 3.02
C ARG A 18 10.23 -8.01 4.21
N THR A 19 9.76 -9.25 4.11
CA THR A 19 9.01 -9.91 5.19
C THR A 19 9.90 -10.17 6.40
N THR A 20 11.16 -10.56 6.19
CA THR A 20 12.14 -10.73 7.27
C THR A 20 12.43 -9.41 7.98
N ALA A 21 12.66 -8.32 7.23
CA ALA A 21 12.87 -6.98 7.79
C ALA A 21 11.69 -6.51 8.66
N LEU A 22 10.45 -6.75 8.21
CA LEU A 22 9.25 -6.43 9.00
C LEU A 22 9.14 -7.29 10.27
N LYS A 23 9.46 -8.58 10.20
CA LYS A 23 9.50 -9.49 11.37
C LYS A 23 10.55 -9.07 12.40
N MET A 24 11.69 -8.54 11.93
CA MET A 24 12.75 -7.99 12.78
C MET A 24 12.40 -6.63 13.39
N GLY A 25 11.20 -6.09 13.14
CA GLY A 25 10.75 -4.82 13.72
C GLY A 25 11.27 -3.57 13.01
N ILE A 26 11.78 -3.70 11.77
CA ILE A 26 12.21 -2.55 10.96
C ILE A 26 10.98 -1.83 10.39
N LEU A 27 10.34 -1.00 11.23
CA LEU A 27 9.03 -0.39 10.96
C LEU A 27 9.10 1.11 10.65
N ASN A 28 10.21 1.79 10.98
CA ASN A 28 10.35 3.24 10.77
C ASN A 28 10.86 3.59 9.37
N ASN A 29 10.16 3.13 8.34
CA ASN A 29 10.49 3.45 6.94
C ASN A 29 9.23 3.56 6.08
N ASN A 30 9.38 4.12 4.87
CA ASN A 30 8.27 4.31 3.94
C ASN A 30 7.61 2.98 3.54
N GLY A 31 8.39 1.90 3.37
CA GLY A 31 7.88 0.59 2.97
C GLY A 31 6.98 -0.03 4.03
N ALA A 32 7.38 -0.01 5.30
CA ALA A 32 6.58 -0.50 6.41
C ALA A 32 5.30 0.32 6.58
N ARG A 33 5.38 1.65 6.46
CA ARG A 33 4.20 2.54 6.47
C ARG A 33 3.26 2.25 5.29
N HIS A 34 3.80 2.00 4.11
CA HIS A 34 3.03 1.65 2.93
C HIS A 34 2.25 0.35 3.13
N VAL A 35 2.90 -0.70 3.63
CA VAL A 35 2.27 -1.99 3.93
C VAL A 35 1.15 -1.82 4.97
N LYS A 36 1.39 -1.04 6.02
CA LYS A 36 0.36 -0.73 7.03
C LYS A 36 -0.84 0.01 6.41
N GLY A 37 -0.57 1.05 5.62
CA GLY A 37 -1.61 1.82 4.93
C GLY A 37 -2.43 0.98 3.95
N PHE A 38 -1.78 0.06 3.24
CA PHE A 38 -2.43 -0.91 2.35
C PHE A 38 -3.39 -1.81 3.13
N VAL A 39 -2.90 -2.46 4.19
CA VAL A 39 -3.70 -3.36 5.03
C VAL A 39 -4.90 -2.62 5.63
N ASP A 40 -4.70 -1.39 6.12
CA ASP A 40 -5.78 -0.58 6.68
C ASP A 40 -6.84 -0.20 5.63
N SER A 41 -6.44 0.06 4.39
CA SER A 41 -7.36 0.36 3.29
C SER A 41 -8.25 -0.84 2.95
N ILE A 42 -7.64 -2.03 2.80
CA ILE A 42 -8.39 -3.25 2.52
C ILE A 42 -9.28 -3.60 3.70
N ARG A 43 -8.82 -3.41 4.95
CA ARG A 43 -9.64 -3.67 6.14
C ARG A 43 -10.88 -2.77 6.19
N SER A 44 -10.77 -1.49 5.84
CA SER A 44 -11.89 -0.55 5.96
C SER A 44 -12.90 -0.70 4.83
N SER A 45 -12.44 -0.98 3.61
CA SER A 45 -13.26 -0.83 2.41
C SER A 45 -13.20 -2.01 1.43
N GLY A 46 -12.35 -3.00 1.69
CA GLY A 46 -12.11 -4.12 0.78
C GLY A 46 -11.40 -3.69 -0.50
N ARG A 47 -11.09 -2.41 -0.66
CA ARG A 47 -10.44 -1.82 -1.84
C ARG A 47 -9.22 -1.02 -1.45
N LEU A 48 -8.30 -0.91 -2.39
CA LEU A 48 -7.14 -0.06 -2.26
C LEU A 48 -7.53 1.40 -2.50
N ASN A 49 -7.29 2.27 -1.52
CA ASN A 49 -7.44 3.71 -1.66
C ASN A 49 -6.09 4.31 -2.08
N GLU A 50 -5.91 4.46 -3.38
CA GLU A 50 -4.68 4.97 -4.00
C GLU A 50 -4.43 6.46 -3.70
N ASN A 51 -5.47 7.24 -3.37
CA ASN A 51 -5.30 8.65 -2.99
C ASN A 51 -4.63 8.79 -1.62
N VAL A 52 -4.97 7.90 -0.68
CA VAL A 52 -4.52 7.99 0.71
C VAL A 52 -3.19 7.28 0.94
N ILE A 53 -2.87 6.25 0.14
CA ILE A 53 -1.64 5.47 0.31
C ILE A 53 -0.35 6.30 0.22
N PRO A 54 -0.17 7.20 -0.76
CA PRO A 54 1.07 7.97 -0.91
C PRO A 54 1.34 8.82 0.34
N ILE A 55 0.28 9.45 0.87
CA ILE A 55 0.31 10.26 2.08
C ILE A 55 0.69 9.40 3.29
N LYS A 56 0.03 8.24 3.47
CA LYS A 56 0.35 7.31 4.57
C LYS A 56 1.78 6.75 4.46
N SER A 57 2.27 6.51 3.25
CA SER A 57 3.60 5.94 2.99
C SER A 57 4.72 6.93 3.33
N MET A 58 4.58 8.19 2.87
CA MET A 58 5.55 9.26 3.18
C MET A 58 5.54 9.64 4.66
N GLY A 59 4.39 9.46 5.33
CA GLY A 59 4.17 9.79 6.73
C GLY A 59 3.56 11.19 6.86
N ILE A 60 2.53 11.33 7.70
CA ILE A 60 1.72 12.56 7.82
C ILE A 60 2.56 13.76 8.30
N PHE A 61 3.60 13.50 9.10
CA PHE A 61 4.49 14.53 9.66
C PHE A 61 5.68 14.87 8.75
N ASN A 62 5.85 14.19 7.60
CA ASN A 62 6.97 14.42 6.70
C ASN A 62 6.65 15.51 5.67
N ILE A 63 6.53 16.76 6.11
CA ILE A 63 6.12 17.90 5.27
C ILE A 63 6.94 18.02 3.97
N PRO A 64 8.29 17.92 3.99
CA PRO A 64 9.08 17.95 2.75
C PRO A 64 8.73 16.80 1.80
N GLY A 65 8.51 15.61 2.37
CA GLY A 65 8.07 14.44 1.62
C GLY A 65 6.68 14.61 0.99
N LEU A 66 5.74 15.20 1.71
CA LEU A 66 4.40 15.49 1.17
C LEU A 66 4.46 16.51 0.03
N LEU A 67 5.27 17.58 0.16
CA LEU A 67 5.43 18.58 -0.90
C LEU A 67 5.95 17.96 -2.21
N SER A 68 6.79 16.93 -2.12
CA SER A 68 7.28 16.19 -3.30
C SER A 68 6.19 15.45 -4.08
N LEU A 69 5.03 15.20 -3.47
CA LEU A 69 3.88 14.56 -4.12
C LEU A 69 3.07 15.55 -4.98
N ILE A 70 3.14 16.85 -4.70
CA ILE A 70 2.41 17.89 -5.45
C ILE A 70 2.68 17.83 -6.97
N PRO A 71 3.94 17.84 -7.46
CA PRO A 71 4.20 17.77 -8.89
C PRO A 71 3.71 16.46 -9.53
N VAL A 72 3.71 15.35 -8.78
CA VAL A 72 3.13 14.08 -9.25
C VAL A 72 1.62 14.20 -9.38
N GLY A 73 0.95 14.76 -8.36
CA GLY A 73 -0.48 15.00 -8.36
C GLY A 73 -0.94 15.91 -9.50
N ILE A 74 -0.20 16.99 -9.78
CA ILE A 74 -0.47 17.88 -10.92
C ILE A 74 -0.36 17.10 -12.24
N ARG A 75 0.70 16.30 -12.43
CA ARG A 75 0.86 15.48 -13.65
C ARG A 75 -0.22 14.42 -13.81
N MET A 76 -0.68 13.81 -12.73
CA MET A 76 -1.78 12.84 -12.76
C MET A 76 -3.09 13.54 -13.12
N PHE A 77 -3.35 14.71 -12.54
CA PHE A 77 -4.55 15.50 -12.78
C PHE A 77 -4.63 15.94 -14.23
N LEU A 78 -3.54 16.50 -14.77
CA LEU A 78 -3.44 16.91 -16.18
C LEU A 78 -3.63 15.73 -17.15
N ARG A 79 -3.33 14.50 -16.73
CA ARG A 79 -3.52 13.29 -17.55
C ARG A 79 -4.84 12.57 -17.30
N GLY A 80 -5.71 13.10 -16.42
CA GLY A 80 -6.95 12.44 -16.04
C GLY A 80 -6.73 11.09 -15.34
N LYS A 81 -5.54 10.84 -14.77
CA LYS A 81 -5.18 9.60 -14.08
C LYS A 81 -5.43 9.67 -12.58
N ASN A 82 -6.32 10.56 -12.14
CA ASN A 82 -6.63 10.71 -10.73
C ASN A 82 -7.56 9.58 -10.28
N PRO A 83 -7.23 8.89 -9.19
CA PRO A 83 -8.14 7.91 -8.60
C PRO A 83 -9.45 8.58 -8.18
N PRO A 84 -10.58 7.83 -8.19
CA PRO A 84 -11.88 8.37 -7.83
C PRO A 84 -11.87 9.00 -6.43
N ILE A 85 -12.49 10.17 -6.31
CA ILE A 85 -12.56 10.93 -5.04
C ILE A 85 -13.40 10.17 -4.01
N ILE A 86 -14.48 9.51 -4.46
CA ILE A 86 -15.35 8.71 -3.62
C ILE A 86 -14.81 7.28 -3.56
N HIS A 87 -14.36 6.88 -2.37
CA HIS A 87 -13.87 5.54 -2.11
C HIS A 87 -15.02 4.63 -1.66
N LYS A 88 -15.58 3.85 -2.58
CA LYS A 88 -16.68 2.91 -2.29
C LYS A 88 -16.16 1.65 -1.61
N HIS A 89 -16.99 1.07 -0.75
CA HIS A 89 -16.78 -0.27 -0.21
C HIS A 89 -17.10 -1.32 -1.28
N ILE A 90 -16.52 -2.51 -1.17
CA ILE A 90 -17.03 -3.69 -1.89
C ILE A 90 -18.35 -4.17 -1.25
N ASP A 91 -19.14 -4.94 -2.00
CA ASP A 91 -20.39 -5.49 -1.47
C ASP A 91 -20.12 -6.53 -0.37
N ASP A 92 -19.11 -7.37 -0.54
CA ASP A 92 -18.76 -8.47 0.39
C ASP A 92 -17.81 -8.05 1.54
N MET A 93 -18.07 -6.91 2.18
CA MET A 93 -17.20 -6.40 3.25
C MET A 93 -17.11 -7.31 4.48
N ASP A 94 -18.17 -8.06 4.77
CA ASP A 94 -18.22 -8.93 5.95
C ASP A 94 -17.29 -10.14 5.80
N ASP A 95 -17.12 -10.62 4.56
CA ASP A 95 -16.17 -11.67 4.23
C ASP A 95 -14.73 -11.20 4.42
N VAL A 96 -14.42 -9.97 4.00
CA VAL A 96 -13.10 -9.36 4.24
C VAL A 96 -12.83 -9.24 5.74
N LYS A 97 -13.79 -8.74 6.52
CA LYS A 97 -13.66 -8.65 7.99
C LYS A 97 -13.46 -10.03 8.62
N ARG A 98 -14.16 -11.07 8.14
CA ARG A 98 -14.01 -12.45 8.61
C ARG A 98 -12.59 -12.98 8.37
N ILE A 99 -12.02 -12.73 7.19
CA ILE A 99 -10.64 -13.10 6.86
C ILE A 99 -9.66 -12.41 7.82
N PHE A 100 -9.80 -11.10 8.03
CA PHE A 100 -8.93 -10.37 8.95
C PHE A 100 -9.05 -10.86 10.40
N LYS A 101 -10.26 -11.22 10.86
CA LYS A 101 -10.48 -11.79 12.20
C LYS A 101 -9.78 -13.13 12.35
N ARG A 102 -9.82 -13.99 11.32
CA ARG A 102 -9.13 -15.29 11.32
C ARG A 102 -7.61 -15.15 11.34
N LEU A 103 -7.06 -14.18 10.62
CA LEU A 103 -5.61 -13.93 10.53
C LEU A 103 -5.00 -13.22 11.74
N LYS A 104 -5.83 -12.60 12.60
CA LYS A 104 -5.39 -11.94 13.84
C LYS A 104 -5.28 -12.92 15.03
N LYS A 105 -5.71 -14.17 14.84
CA LYS A 105 -5.61 -15.26 15.81
C LYS A 105 -4.26 -15.95 15.67
#